data_AF-A0A6B2LIH8-F1
#
_entry.id   AF-A0A6B2LIH8-F1
#
_cell.length_a   1.000
_cell.length_b   1.000
_cell.length_c   1.000
_cell.angle_alpha   90.00
_cell.angle_beta   90.00
_cell.angle_gamma   90.00
#
_symmetry.space_group_name_H-M   'P 1'
#
loop_
_entity.id
_entity.type
_entity.pdbx_description
1 polymer ?
#
loop_
_entity_poly.entity_id
_entity_poly.type
_entity_poly.pdbx_seq_one_letter_code
_entity_poly.pdbx_strand_id
1 'polypeptide(L)'
;MCLYSLYAFIGVTLVLWQNIVKNGYDFTGLWCDPHKNYIDGLEYWSYTFYLSKFVEYIDTVFLLLKCKPMMPPGNSQYFLHVYHHAVTAAIVWSTIHWRISTGWSGPFTNSFVHILMYGYYFLAELKAVDRNLGGKFITPIQLVQFVFCVFSVVLECILPCGTDTTAVPFLIGNYAIFFLFFAKILLDKKQARTSSETQKKDQ
;
A
#
# COMPACT_ATOMS: atom_id res chain seq x y z
N MET A 1 -10.03 7.91 7.70
CA MET A 1 -9.07 6.93 7.17
C MET A 1 -8.28 6.20 8.26
N CYS A 2 -7.57 6.87 9.18
CA CYS A 2 -6.82 6.18 10.25
C CYS A 2 -7.62 5.12 11.03
N LEU A 3 -8.81 5.48 11.56
CA LEU A 3 -9.67 4.55 12.31
C LEU A 3 -10.13 3.35 11.47
N TYR A 4 -10.45 3.59 10.20
CA TYR A 4 -10.83 2.53 9.27
C TYR A 4 -9.65 1.60 8.97
N SER A 5 -8.46 2.15 8.72
CA SER A 5 -7.24 1.35 8.52
C SER A 5 -6.90 0.52 9.77
N LEU A 6 -7.11 1.06 10.97
CA LEU A 6 -6.96 0.31 12.22
C LEU A 6 -7.97 -0.84 12.32
N TYR A 7 -9.25 -0.56 12.04
CA TYR A 7 -10.31 -1.56 12.03
C TYR A 7 -10.04 -2.68 11.02
N ALA A 8 -9.68 -2.34 9.78
CA ALA A 8 -9.33 -3.29 8.74
C ALA A 8 -8.08 -4.11 9.09
N PHE A 9 -7.05 -3.47 9.65
CA PHE A 9 -5.82 -4.16 10.07
C PHE A 9 -6.09 -5.19 11.16
N ILE A 10 -6.84 -4.81 12.20
CA ILE A 10 -7.23 -5.73 13.28
C ILE A 10 -8.06 -6.88 12.72
N GLY A 11 -9.04 -6.58 11.87
CA GLY A 11 -9.90 -7.58 11.23
C GLY A 11 -9.13 -8.64 10.43
N VAL A 12 -8.29 -8.18 9.50
CA VAL A 12 -7.44 -9.06 8.67
C VAL A 12 -6.49 -9.88 9.54
N THR A 13 -5.85 -9.25 10.54
CA THR A 13 -4.93 -9.93 11.45
C THR A 13 -5.63 -11.03 12.24
N LEU A 14 -6.82 -10.76 12.78
CA LEU A 14 -7.57 -11.74 13.57
C LEU A 14 -8.00 -12.93 12.72
N VAL A 15 -8.49 -12.71 11.50
CA VAL A 15 -8.87 -13.80 10.60
C VAL A 15 -7.66 -14.65 10.22
N LEU A 16 -6.55 -14.01 9.82
CA LEU A 16 -5.31 -14.71 9.51
C LEU A 16 -4.81 -15.52 10.71
N TRP A 17 -4.81 -14.94 11.91
CA TRP A 17 -4.39 -15.61 13.12
C TRP A 17 -5.27 -16.83 13.45
N GLN A 18 -6.60 -16.68 13.37
CA GLN A 18 -7.52 -17.79 13.60
C GLN A 18 -7.29 -18.93 12.60
N ASN A 19 -7.04 -18.61 11.33
CA ASN A 19 -6.79 -19.61 10.31
C ASN A 19 -5.42 -20.29 10.49
N ILE A 20 -4.39 -19.57 10.92
CA ILE A 20 -3.07 -20.16 11.25
C ILE A 20 -3.18 -21.12 12.43
N VAL A 21 -3.89 -20.73 13.49
CA VAL A 21 -4.08 -21.59 14.68
C VAL A 21 -4.89 -22.84 14.33
N LYS A 22 -5.92 -22.72 13.49
CA LYS A 22 -6.74 -23.87 13.04
C LYS A 22 -5.97 -24.86 12.17
N ASN A 23 -5.03 -24.37 11.35
CA ASN A 23 -4.31 -25.19 10.37
C ASN A 23 -2.90 -25.64 10.84
N GLY A 24 -2.55 -25.43 12.13
CA GLY A 24 -1.36 -26.03 12.72
C GLY A 24 -0.06 -25.23 12.63
N TYR A 25 -0.14 -23.89 12.57
CA TYR A 25 1.02 -22.98 12.51
C TYR A 25 1.92 -23.13 11.27
N ASP A 26 1.41 -23.67 10.16
CA ASP A 26 2.14 -23.67 8.91
C ASP A 26 2.08 -22.30 8.24
N PHE A 27 3.18 -21.55 8.36
CA PHE A 27 3.32 -20.24 7.73
C PHE A 27 3.41 -20.34 6.20
N THR A 28 3.79 -21.49 5.63
CA THR A 28 3.84 -21.69 4.17
C THR A 28 2.46 -21.51 3.55
N GLY A 29 1.42 -21.92 4.28
CA GLY A 29 0.02 -21.73 3.92
C GLY A 29 -0.42 -20.29 3.68
N LEU A 30 0.31 -19.29 4.18
CA LEU A 30 0.01 -17.87 3.92
C LEU A 30 0.41 -17.42 2.51
N TRP A 31 1.41 -18.07 1.92
CA TRP A 31 1.91 -17.78 0.58
C TRP A 31 1.45 -18.79 -0.46
N CYS A 32 1.12 -20.00 -0.03
CA CYS A 32 0.67 -21.08 -0.89
C CYS A 32 -0.48 -21.84 -0.21
N ASP A 33 -1.72 -21.54 -0.63
CA ASP A 33 -2.92 -22.12 -0.05
C ASP A 33 -3.77 -22.85 -1.12
N PRO A 34 -3.36 -24.06 -1.55
CA PRO A 34 -4.07 -24.80 -2.60
C PRO A 34 -5.53 -25.08 -2.26
N HIS A 35 -5.84 -25.19 -0.97
CA HIS A 35 -7.16 -25.53 -0.45
C HIS A 35 -7.95 -24.33 0.06
N LYS A 36 -7.37 -23.12 0.01
CA LYS A 36 -8.00 -21.86 0.43
C LYS A 36 -8.41 -21.83 1.91
N ASN A 37 -7.72 -22.58 2.77
CA ASN A 37 -7.99 -22.70 4.20
C ASN A 37 -7.52 -21.48 5.02
N TYR A 38 -6.52 -20.76 4.52
CA TYR A 38 -5.94 -19.57 5.16
C TYR A 38 -6.62 -18.28 4.70
N ILE A 39 -7.15 -18.26 3.48
CA ILE A 39 -7.88 -17.10 2.95
C ILE A 39 -9.38 -17.11 3.26
N ASP A 40 -9.89 -18.17 3.87
CA ASP A 40 -11.31 -18.24 4.26
C ASP A 40 -11.68 -17.10 5.23
N GLY A 41 -12.78 -16.41 4.95
CA GLY A 41 -13.21 -15.22 5.68
C GLY A 41 -12.47 -13.91 5.36
N LEU A 42 -11.34 -13.93 4.64
CA LEU A 42 -10.65 -12.72 4.20
C LEU A 42 -11.35 -12.01 3.03
N GLU A 43 -12.26 -12.69 2.32
CA GLU A 43 -13.03 -12.11 1.22
C GLU A 43 -13.83 -10.87 1.69
N TYR A 44 -14.44 -10.93 2.88
CA TYR A 44 -15.17 -9.80 3.47
C TYR A 44 -14.25 -8.58 3.70
N TRP A 45 -13.06 -8.81 4.25
CA TRP A 45 -12.10 -7.74 4.53
C TRP A 45 -11.49 -7.17 3.25
N SER A 46 -11.20 -8.02 2.26
CA SER A 46 -10.74 -7.60 0.94
C SER A 46 -11.81 -6.77 0.21
N TYR A 47 -13.09 -7.17 0.32
CA TYR A 47 -14.20 -6.46 -0.31
C TYR A 47 -14.50 -5.11 0.37
N THR A 48 -14.48 -5.05 1.70
CA THR A 48 -14.60 -3.77 2.41
C THR A 48 -13.43 -2.85 2.10
N PHE A 49 -12.21 -3.37 2.03
CA PHE A 49 -11.03 -2.62 1.57
C PHE A 49 -11.20 -2.12 0.13
N TYR A 50 -11.75 -2.93 -0.78
CA TYR A 50 -12.09 -2.50 -2.14
C TYR A 50 -13.07 -1.32 -2.13
N LEU A 51 -14.16 -1.40 -1.36
CA LEU A 51 -15.14 -0.31 -1.23
C LEU A 51 -14.51 0.98 -0.67
N SER A 52 -13.58 0.87 0.27
CA SER A 52 -12.89 2.06 0.80
C SER A 52 -12.11 2.84 -0.26
N LYS A 53 -11.65 2.20 -1.34
CA LYS A 53 -10.98 2.88 -2.45
C LYS A 53 -11.92 3.79 -3.23
N PHE A 54 -13.21 3.47 -3.29
CA PHE A 54 -14.19 4.35 -3.89
C PHE A 54 -14.51 5.56 -3.03
N VAL A 55 -14.48 5.42 -1.70
CA VAL A 55 -14.61 6.55 -0.79
C VAL A 55 -13.40 7.49 -0.94
N GLU A 56 -12.20 6.95 -1.13
CA GLU A 56 -10.99 7.75 -1.41
C GLU A 56 -11.08 8.50 -2.76
N TYR A 57 -11.80 8.01 -3.77
CA TYR A 57 -12.04 8.78 -5.01
C TYR A 57 -12.80 10.08 -4.75
N ILE A 58 -13.70 10.08 -3.77
CA ILE A 58 -14.46 11.28 -3.40
C ILE A 58 -13.49 12.37 -2.91
N ASP A 59 -12.44 12.00 -2.17
CA ASP A 59 -11.40 12.94 -1.75
C ASP A 59 -10.68 13.54 -2.97
N THR A 60 -10.39 12.73 -4.00
CA THR A 60 -9.77 13.20 -5.24
C THR A 60 -10.70 14.13 -6.03
N VAL A 61 -11.99 13.80 -6.13
CA VAL A 61 -13.01 14.63 -6.79
C VAL A 61 -13.14 15.99 -6.08
N PHE A 62 -13.20 16.02 -4.75
CA PHE A 62 -13.22 17.28 -4.01
C PHE A 62 -11.93 18.08 -4.17
N LEU A 63 -10.78 17.41 -4.30
CA LEU A 63 -9.49 18.07 -4.56
C LEU A 63 -9.46 18.74 -5.95
N LEU A 64 -10.00 18.05 -6.96
CA LEU A 64 -10.14 18.54 -8.32
C LEU A 64 -11.10 19.73 -8.39
N LEU A 65 -12.23 19.65 -7.69
CA LEU A 65 -13.25 20.71 -7.63
C LEU A 65 -12.77 21.96 -6.86
N LYS A 66 -11.81 21.83 -5.93
CA LYS A 66 -11.31 22.96 -5.13
C LYS A 66 -10.31 23.88 -5.84
N CYS A 67 -10.04 23.72 -7.13
CA CYS A 67 -9.21 24.64 -7.96
C CYS A 67 -7.97 25.21 -7.23
N LYS A 68 -7.24 24.40 -6.44
CA LYS A 68 -5.96 24.87 -5.88
C LYS A 68 -4.90 24.92 -7.00
N PRO A 69 -3.98 25.90 -7.00
CA PRO A 69 -2.88 26.01 -7.96
C PRO A 69 -1.76 24.99 -7.67
N MET A 70 -2.10 23.72 -7.44
CA MET A 70 -1.17 22.58 -7.51
C MET A 70 -0.99 22.07 -8.95
N MET A 71 -1.51 22.84 -9.91
CA MET A 71 -1.51 22.60 -11.35
C MET A 71 -0.31 23.25 -12.09
N PRO A 72 0.97 23.08 -11.70
CA PRO A 72 2.03 23.17 -12.68
C PRO A 72 2.13 21.84 -13.45
N PRO A 73 2.15 21.87 -14.80
CA PRO A 73 2.56 20.71 -15.58
C PRO A 73 4.01 20.36 -15.20
N GLY A 74 4.19 19.31 -14.39
CA GLY A 74 5.49 18.90 -13.84
C GLY A 74 5.47 18.30 -12.43
N ASN A 75 4.35 18.40 -11.70
CA ASN A 75 4.28 17.88 -10.32
C ASN A 75 4.02 16.36 -10.28
N SER A 76 5.09 15.57 -10.28
CA SER A 76 5.08 14.09 -10.22
C SER A 76 4.17 13.52 -9.12
N GLN A 77 4.04 14.24 -7.99
CA GLN A 77 3.25 13.79 -6.84
C GLN A 77 1.73 13.78 -7.11
N TYR A 78 1.23 14.70 -7.94
CA TYR A 78 -0.18 14.76 -8.30
C TYR A 78 -0.56 13.62 -9.25
N PHE A 79 0.25 13.40 -10.29
CA PHE A 79 0.04 12.28 -11.22
C PHE A 79 0.04 10.95 -10.48
N LEU A 80 1.00 10.76 -9.56
CA LEU A 80 1.08 9.57 -8.74
C LEU A 80 -0.17 9.36 -7.87
N HIS A 81 -0.72 10.43 -7.28
CA HIS A 81 -1.93 10.34 -6.47
C HIS A 81 -3.14 9.89 -7.29
N VAL A 82 -3.39 10.51 -8.44
CA VAL A 82 -4.49 10.14 -9.33
C VAL A 82 -4.31 8.73 -9.88
N TYR A 83 -3.10 8.40 -10.35
CA TYR A 83 -2.76 7.06 -10.81
C TYR A 83 -2.98 6.02 -9.71
N HIS A 84 -2.50 6.29 -8.49
CA HIS A 84 -2.65 5.41 -7.34
C HIS A 84 -4.11 5.16 -7.02
N HIS A 85 -4.94 6.21 -6.91
CA HIS A 85 -6.36 6.00 -6.64
C HIS A 85 -7.02 5.22 -7.78
N ALA A 86 -6.75 5.53 -9.05
CA ALA A 86 -7.34 4.82 -10.19
C ALA A 86 -6.98 3.32 -10.22
N VAL A 87 -5.72 2.99 -9.97
CA VAL A 87 -5.19 1.63 -10.12
C VAL A 87 -5.41 0.75 -8.89
N THR A 88 -5.38 1.32 -7.68
CA THR A 88 -5.49 0.51 -6.45
C THR A 88 -6.81 -0.25 -6.34
N ALA A 89 -7.93 0.33 -6.79
CA ALA A 89 -9.20 -0.40 -6.86
C ALA A 89 -9.13 -1.58 -7.84
N ALA A 90 -8.49 -1.41 -9.00
CA ALA A 90 -8.31 -2.47 -9.98
C ALA A 90 -7.39 -3.60 -9.49
N ILE A 91 -6.32 -3.26 -8.75
CA ILE A 91 -5.45 -4.24 -8.08
C ILE A 91 -6.27 -5.11 -7.12
N VAL A 92 -7.02 -4.49 -6.20
CA VAL A 92 -7.80 -5.23 -5.20
C VAL A 92 -8.91 -6.06 -5.85
N TRP A 93 -9.57 -5.52 -6.87
CA TRP A 93 -10.55 -6.30 -7.63
C TRP A 93 -9.93 -7.53 -8.28
N SER A 94 -8.73 -7.38 -8.85
CA SER A 94 -8.03 -8.50 -9.50
C SER A 94 -7.67 -9.60 -8.50
N THR A 95 -7.23 -9.26 -7.29
CA THR A 95 -6.92 -10.27 -6.26
C THR A 95 -8.17 -11.01 -5.77
N ILE A 96 -9.31 -10.31 -5.66
CA ILE A 96 -10.61 -10.92 -5.30
C ILE A 96 -11.13 -11.80 -6.43
N HIS A 97 -11.18 -11.29 -7.67
CA HIS A 97 -11.77 -11.99 -8.81
C HIS A 97 -11.05 -13.30 -9.12
N TRP A 98 -9.72 -13.27 -9.13
CA TRP A 98 -8.88 -14.44 -9.40
C TRP A 98 -8.57 -15.26 -8.13
N ARG A 99 -9.12 -14.87 -6.97
CA ARG A 99 -8.96 -15.54 -5.67
C ARG A 99 -7.50 -15.90 -5.37
N ILE A 100 -6.62 -14.90 -5.51
CA ILE A 100 -5.18 -15.03 -5.31
C ILE A 100 -4.90 -15.24 -3.82
N SER A 101 -4.12 -16.27 -3.49
CA SER A 101 -3.87 -16.69 -2.10
C SER A 101 -3.16 -15.58 -1.33
N THR A 102 -2.21 -14.89 -1.96
CA THR A 102 -1.49 -13.75 -1.37
C THR A 102 -2.23 -12.42 -1.47
N GLY A 103 -3.51 -12.43 -1.88
CA GLY A 103 -4.35 -11.25 -2.00
C GLY A 103 -4.51 -10.44 -0.70
N TRP A 104 -4.34 -11.09 0.47
CA TRP A 104 -4.36 -10.46 1.79
C TRP A 104 -3.17 -9.52 2.05
N SER A 105 -2.02 -9.77 1.39
CA SER A 105 -0.76 -9.06 1.66
C SER A 105 -0.85 -7.56 1.38
N GLY A 106 -1.58 -7.17 0.33
CA GLY A 106 -1.81 -5.77 -0.05
C GLY A 106 -2.64 -5.01 0.99
N PRO A 107 -3.90 -5.42 1.26
CA PRO A 107 -4.75 -4.79 2.27
C PRO A 107 -4.13 -4.78 3.67
N PHE A 108 -3.44 -5.86 4.07
CA PHE A 108 -2.77 -5.96 5.37
C PHE A 108 -1.67 -4.91 5.51
N THR A 109 -0.71 -4.91 4.58
CA THR A 109 0.42 -3.97 4.63
C THR A 109 -0.01 -2.52 4.40
N ASN A 110 -0.96 -2.28 3.49
CA ASN A 110 -1.49 -0.95 3.24
C ASN A 110 -2.17 -0.38 4.49
N SER A 111 -3.01 -1.17 5.16
CA SER A 111 -3.68 -0.74 6.38
C SER A 111 -2.67 -0.40 7.48
N PHE A 112 -1.62 -1.21 7.64
CA PHE A 112 -0.52 -0.94 8.58
C PHE A 112 0.18 0.40 8.29
N VAL A 113 0.61 0.60 7.04
CA VAL A 113 1.31 1.83 6.64
C VAL A 113 0.39 3.05 6.71
N HIS A 114 -0.90 2.89 6.41
CA HIS A 114 -1.90 3.96 6.55
C HIS A 114 -2.08 4.37 8.01
N ILE A 115 -2.10 3.44 8.96
CA ILE A 115 -2.13 3.79 10.40
C ILE A 115 -0.94 4.68 10.75
N LEU A 116 0.27 4.31 10.32
CA LEU A 116 1.50 5.08 10.57
C LEU A 116 1.47 6.45 9.88
N MET A 117 1.08 6.51 8.61
CA MET A 117 1.05 7.74 7.82
C MET A 117 0.03 8.74 8.37
N TYR A 118 -1.21 8.31 8.61
CA TYR A 118 -2.24 9.21 9.14
C TYR A 118 -1.99 9.57 10.60
N GLY A 119 -1.45 8.64 11.40
CA GLY A 119 -0.99 8.94 12.75
C GLY A 119 0.10 10.02 12.76
N TYR A 120 1.07 9.91 11.85
CA TYR A 120 2.09 10.93 11.66
C TYR A 120 1.50 12.29 11.27
N TYR A 121 0.59 12.34 10.30
CA TYR A 121 -0.02 13.60 9.88
C TYR A 121 -0.81 14.27 11.00
N PHE A 122 -1.54 13.50 11.80
CA PHE A 122 -2.22 14.01 12.98
C PHE A 122 -1.25 14.64 13.98
N LEU A 123 -0.14 13.95 14.30
CA LEU A 123 0.88 14.48 15.22
C LEU A 123 1.62 15.71 14.65
N ALA A 124 1.83 15.76 13.34
CA ALA A 124 2.44 16.90 12.67
C ALA A 124 1.54 18.15 12.66
N GLU A 125 0.21 17.97 12.60
CA GLU A 125 -0.76 19.07 12.75
C GLU A 125 -0.79 19.62 14.18
N LEU A 126 -0.61 18.75 15.18
CA LEU A 126 -0.46 19.14 16.58
C LEU A 126 0.92 19.77 16.90
N LYS A 127 1.80 19.91 15.89
CA LYS A 127 3.20 20.38 16.04
C LYS A 127 4.02 19.54 17.03
N ALA A 128 3.57 18.33 17.36
CA ALA A 128 4.25 17.42 18.27
C ALA A 128 5.43 16.70 17.60
N VAL A 129 5.46 16.67 16.26
CA VAL A 129 6.51 16.04 15.45
C VAL A 129 6.90 16.97 14.30
N ASP A 130 8.19 17.01 13.97
CA ASP A 130 8.68 17.79 12.83
C ASP A 130 8.15 17.24 11.49
N ARG A 131 7.65 18.15 10.65
CA ARG A 131 7.11 17.90 9.31
C ARG A 131 8.11 17.24 8.36
N ASN A 132 9.40 17.34 8.66
CA ASN A 132 10.46 16.71 7.87
C ASN A 132 10.65 15.21 8.17
N LEU A 133 10.09 14.68 9.27
CA LEU A 133 10.22 13.25 9.61
C LEU A 133 9.41 12.34 8.67
N GLY A 134 8.26 12.81 8.17
CA GLY A 134 7.37 12.00 7.34
C GLY A 134 8.08 11.52 6.07
N GLY A 135 8.78 12.43 5.39
CA GLY A 135 9.58 12.08 4.22
C GLY A 135 10.72 11.11 4.51
N LYS A 136 11.30 11.17 5.73
CA LYS A 136 12.46 10.37 6.13
C LYS A 136 12.09 8.96 6.58
N PHE A 137 10.94 8.77 7.22
CA PHE A 137 10.55 7.48 7.81
C PHE A 137 9.35 6.82 7.12
N ILE A 138 8.33 7.58 6.70
CA ILE A 138 7.12 6.99 6.10
C ILE A 138 7.39 6.53 4.66
N THR A 139 8.10 7.34 3.86
CA THR A 139 8.39 6.98 2.45
C THR A 139 9.17 5.65 2.35
N PRO A 140 10.26 5.40 3.12
CA PRO A 140 10.93 4.11 3.08
C PRO A 140 10.06 2.93 3.49
N ILE A 141 9.18 3.10 4.49
CA ILE A 141 8.23 2.07 4.92
C ILE A 141 7.25 1.73 3.78
N GLN A 142 6.78 2.72 3.04
CA GLN A 142 5.95 2.52 1.84
C GLN A 142 6.69 1.73 0.74
N LEU A 143 7.99 2.00 0.51
CA LEU A 143 8.79 1.20 -0.43
C LEU A 143 8.90 -0.26 0.02
N VAL A 144 9.16 -0.50 1.32
CA VAL A 144 9.26 -1.86 1.88
C VAL A 144 7.95 -2.61 1.71
N GLN A 145 6.80 -1.94 1.89
CA GLN A 145 5.49 -2.51 1.61
C GLN A 145 5.39 -3.02 0.16
N PHE A 146 5.77 -2.21 -0.84
CA PHE A 146 5.65 -2.64 -2.24
C PHE A 146 6.57 -3.83 -2.55
N VAL A 147 7.79 -3.84 -2.00
CA VAL A 147 8.70 -4.99 -2.13
C VAL A 147 8.09 -6.24 -1.51
N PHE A 148 7.47 -6.13 -0.33
CA PHE A 148 6.80 -7.26 0.33
C PHE A 148 5.62 -7.79 -0.50
N CYS A 149 4.81 -6.92 -1.09
CA CYS A 149 3.70 -7.32 -1.97
C CYS A 149 4.20 -8.04 -3.23
N VAL A 150 5.24 -7.51 -3.90
CA VAL A 150 5.84 -8.18 -5.07
C VAL A 150 6.41 -9.54 -4.68
N PHE A 151 7.17 -9.59 -3.59
CA PHE A 151 7.74 -10.83 -3.09
C PHE A 151 6.66 -11.88 -2.81
N SER A 152 5.55 -11.49 -2.19
CA SER A 152 4.45 -12.40 -1.89
C SER A 152 3.84 -12.98 -3.17
N VAL A 153 3.54 -12.14 -4.16
CA VAL A 153 2.98 -12.58 -5.45
C VAL A 153 3.96 -13.48 -6.21
N VAL A 154 5.26 -13.16 -6.20
CA VAL A 154 6.30 -13.98 -6.86
C VAL A 154 6.44 -15.34 -6.19
N LEU A 155 6.43 -15.40 -4.85
CA LEU A 155 6.46 -16.67 -4.14
C LEU A 155 5.27 -17.56 -4.50
N GLU A 156 4.07 -17.00 -4.58
CA GLU A 156 2.88 -17.74 -4.99
C GLU A 156 3.01 -18.31 -6.41
N CYS A 157 3.73 -17.64 -7.31
CA CYS A 157 3.96 -18.14 -8.68
C CYS A 157 5.01 -19.25 -8.75
N ILE A 158 6.03 -19.21 -7.87
CA ILE A 158 7.10 -20.21 -7.83
C ILE A 158 6.61 -21.49 -7.16
N LEU A 159 5.75 -21.36 -6.15
CA LEU A 159 5.20 -22.48 -5.42
C LEU A 159 4.05 -23.13 -6.24
N PRO A 160 3.96 -24.47 -6.29
CA PRO A 160 2.95 -25.18 -7.09
C PRO A 160 1.57 -25.18 -6.40
N CYS A 161 0.99 -23.99 -6.20
CA CYS A 161 -0.24 -23.79 -5.42
C CYS A 161 -1.52 -23.90 -6.26
N GLY A 162 -1.40 -24.03 -7.59
CA GLY A 162 -2.56 -24.04 -8.49
C GLY A 162 -3.22 -22.66 -8.68
N THR A 163 -2.49 -21.58 -8.43
CA THR A 163 -3.00 -20.21 -8.57
C THR A 163 -3.19 -19.82 -10.04
N ASP A 164 -4.27 -19.09 -10.32
CA ASP A 164 -4.47 -18.47 -11.63
C ASP A 164 -3.46 -17.32 -11.85
N THR A 165 -2.59 -17.50 -12.83
CA THR A 165 -1.49 -16.56 -13.11
C THR A 165 -1.92 -15.39 -14.00
N THR A 166 -3.17 -15.32 -14.45
CA THR A 166 -3.64 -14.32 -15.41
C THR A 166 -3.47 -12.89 -14.89
N ALA A 167 -3.73 -12.65 -13.60
CA ALA A 167 -3.61 -11.34 -12.98
C ALA A 167 -2.20 -11.01 -12.45
N VAL A 168 -1.29 -11.98 -12.38
CA VAL A 168 0.05 -11.80 -11.80
C VAL A 168 0.87 -10.72 -12.53
N PRO A 169 0.96 -10.70 -13.87
CA PRO A 169 1.72 -9.65 -14.58
C PRO A 169 1.16 -8.25 -14.30
N PHE A 170 -0.16 -8.12 -14.21
CA PHE A 170 -0.82 -6.85 -13.88
C PHE A 170 -0.47 -6.39 -12.46
N LEU A 171 -0.46 -7.30 -11.49
CA LEU A 171 -0.10 -6.98 -10.09
C LEU A 171 1.37 -6.57 -9.96
N ILE A 172 2.29 -7.39 -10.49
CA ILE A 172 3.73 -7.11 -10.45
C ILE A 172 4.04 -5.79 -11.17
N GLY A 173 3.47 -5.58 -12.36
CA GLY A 173 3.66 -4.36 -13.13
C GLY A 173 3.24 -3.11 -12.36
N ASN A 174 2.07 -3.13 -11.72
CA ASN A 174 1.60 -1.97 -10.96
C ASN A 174 2.39 -1.74 -9.67
N TYR A 175 2.77 -2.78 -8.94
CA TYR A 175 3.64 -2.62 -7.76
C TYR A 175 5.03 -2.10 -8.14
N ALA A 176 5.58 -2.52 -9.28
CA ALA A 176 6.84 -2.00 -9.80
C ALA A 176 6.73 -0.52 -10.17
N ILE A 177 5.64 -0.10 -10.81
CA ILE A 177 5.37 1.31 -11.12
C ILE A 177 5.31 2.13 -9.82
N PHE A 178 4.56 1.68 -8.81
CA PHE A 178 4.53 2.36 -7.51
C PHE A 178 5.91 2.46 -6.87
N PHE A 179 6.68 1.37 -6.87
CA PHE A 179 8.03 1.37 -6.34
C PHE A 179 8.92 2.41 -7.03
N LEU A 180 8.92 2.46 -8.37
CA LEU A 180 9.73 3.40 -9.15
C LEU A 180 9.37 4.86 -8.86
N PHE A 181 8.07 5.17 -8.79
CA PHE A 181 7.61 6.53 -8.50
C PHE A 181 7.98 6.96 -7.07
N PHE A 182 7.76 6.11 -6.07
CA PHE A 182 8.11 6.41 -4.69
C PHE A 182 9.64 6.47 -4.47
N ALA A 183 10.40 5.60 -5.14
CA ALA A 183 11.86 5.65 -5.14
C ALA A 183 12.37 6.97 -5.74
N LYS A 184 11.81 7.40 -6.87
CA LYS A 184 12.13 8.70 -7.46
C LYS A 184 11.87 9.86 -6.48
N ILE A 185 10.71 9.90 -5.84
CA ILE A 185 10.39 10.94 -4.84
C ILE A 185 11.38 10.93 -3.68
N LEU A 186 11.80 9.75 -3.20
CA LEU A 186 12.76 9.63 -2.12
C LEU A 186 14.15 10.14 -2.54
N LEU A 187 14.59 9.80 -3.76
CA LEU A 187 15.86 10.26 -4.32
C LEU A 187 15.88 11.77 -4.56
N ASP A 188 14.82 12.33 -5.15
CA ASP A 188 14.67 13.76 -5.40
C ASP A 188 14.75 14.54 -4.07
N LYS A 189 14.07 14.06 -3.02
CA LYS A 189 14.15 14.65 -1.67
C LYS A 189 15.55 14.56 -1.06
N LYS A 190 16.25 13.44 -1.26
CA LYS A 190 17.60 13.24 -0.75
C LYS A 190 18.59 14.20 -1.43
N GLN A 191 18.51 14.33 -2.75
CA GLN A 191 19.33 15.27 -3.52
C GLN A 191 19.09 16.72 -3.09
N ALA A 192 17.83 17.14 -2.96
CA ALA A 192 17.49 18.49 -2.51
C ALA A 192 18.04 18.81 -1.11
N ARG A 193 17.99 17.84 -0.17
CA ARG A 193 18.57 18.00 1.16
C ARG A 193 20.09 18.14 1.08
N THR A 194 20.77 17.28 0.33
CA THR A 194 22.23 17.35 0.16
C THR A 194 22.68 18.69 -0.42
N SER A 195 22.01 19.20 -1.45
CA SER A 195 22.32 20.53 -2.02
C SER A 195 22.15 21.66 -1.01
N SER A 196 21.12 21.61 -0.16
CA SER A 196 20.90 22.61 0.90
C SER A 196 21.95 22.57 2.03
N GLU A 197 22.48 21.38 2.33
CA GLU A 197 23.53 21.18 3.33
C GLU A 197 24.89 21.68 2.81
N THR A 198 25.18 21.49 1.53
CA THR A 198 26.39 22.03 0.90
C THR A 198 26.38 23.56 0.88
N GLN A 199 25.26 24.18 0.46
CA GLN A 199 25.14 25.65 0.45
C GLN A 199 25.29 26.30 1.84
N LYS A 200 24.90 25.60 2.91
CA LYS A 200 25.10 26.07 4.29
C LYS A 200 26.53 25.94 4.82
N LYS A 201 27.37 25.11 4.21
CA LYS A 201 28.79 24.97 4.58
C LYS A 201 29.69 25.99 3.88
N ASP A 202 29.22 26.52 2.76
CA ASP A 202 29.94 27.51 1.94
C ASP A 202 29.60 28.98 2.32
N GLN A 203 28.66 29.19 3.25
CA GLN A 203 28.31 30.48 3.87
C GLN A 203 28.90 30.60 5.28
#